data_AF-A0A1V4ZCJ4-F1
#
_entry.id   AF-A0A1V4ZCJ4-F1
#
_cell.length_a   1.000
_cell.length_b   1.000
_cell.length_c   1.000
_cell.angle_alpha   90.00
_cell.angle_beta   90.00
_cell.angle_gamma   90.00
#
_symmetry.space_group_name_H-M   'P 1'
#
loop_
_entity.id
_entity.type
_entity.pdbx_description
1 polymer ?
#
loop_
_entity_poly.entity_id
_entity_poly.type
_entity_poly.pdbx_seq_one_letter_code
_entity_poly.pdbx_strand_id
1 'polypeptide(L)' 'MGESSLDKIRKLEKEIKDQNAIRAEYNKELLEAEKKLKSKEITQQQYERVKKKHDDHCGKINEKIQAARRGIEELRSE' A
#
# COMPACT_ATOMS: atom_id res chain seq x y z
N MET A 1 -0.56 -18.07 -28.03
CA MET A 1 0.01 -18.63 -26.78
C MET A 1 -0.74 -17.99 -25.63
N GLY A 2 -1.47 -18.77 -24.84
CA GLY A 2 -2.14 -18.25 -23.64
C GLY A 2 -1.12 -18.06 -22.53
N GLU A 3 -1.25 -16.98 -21.77
CA GLU A 3 -0.46 -16.75 -20.57
C GLU A 3 -0.77 -17.83 -19.53
N SER A 4 0.24 -18.54 -19.03
CA SER A 4 0.07 -19.61 -18.03
C SER A 4 -0.44 -19.02 -16.71
N SER A 5 -1.21 -19.80 -15.94
CA SER A 5 -1.64 -19.42 -14.58
C SER A 5 -0.44 -19.04 -13.69
N LEU A 6 0.73 -19.67 -13.90
CA LEU A 6 1.98 -19.33 -13.22
C LEU A 6 2.48 -17.91 -13.54
N ASP A 7 2.37 -17.47 -14.80
CA ASP A 7 2.76 -16.10 -15.20
C ASP A 7 1.81 -15.07 -14.60
N LYS A 8 0.50 -15.36 -14.57
CA LYS A 8 -0.51 -14.49 -13.93
C LYS A 8 -0.28 -14.36 -12.43
N ILE A 9 -0.01 -15.47 -11.74
CA ILE A 9 0.32 -15.47 -10.30
C ILE A 9 1.57 -14.61 -10.04
N ARG A 10 2.64 -14.78 -10.82
CA ARG A 10 3.86 -13.97 -10.67
C ARG A 10 3.61 -12.48 -10.86
N LYS A 11 2.74 -12.09 -11.79
CA LYS A 11 2.34 -10.69 -11.97
C LYS A 11 1.61 -10.14 -10.74
N LEU A 12 0.67 -10.89 -10.18
CA LEU A 12 -0.06 -10.49 -8.98
C LEU A 12 0.86 -10.43 -7.75
N GLU A 13 1.79 -11.37 -7.60
CA GLU A 13 2.80 -11.33 -6.52
C GLU A 13 3.71 -10.10 -6.64
N LYS A 14 4.11 -9.76 -7.88
CA LYS A 14 4.86 -8.53 -8.13
C LYS A 14 4.03 -7.29 -7.77
N GLU A 15 2.77 -7.25 -8.17
CA GLU A 15 1.87 -6.15 -7.83
C GLU A 15 1.74 -5.98 -6.30
N ILE A 16 1.55 -7.06 -5.55
CA ILE A 16 1.52 -7.03 -4.08
C ILE A 16 2.83 -6.43 -3.53
N LYS A 17 3.98 -6.81 -4.09
CA LYS A 17 5.29 -6.29 -3.65
C LYS A 17 5.42 -4.79 -3.95
N ASP A 18 5.04 -4.36 -5.14
CA ASP A 18 5.06 -2.95 -5.55
C ASP A 18 4.12 -2.11 -4.67
N GLN A 19 2.90 -2.60 -4.41
CA GLN A 19 1.94 -1.95 -3.51
C GLN A 19 2.46 -1.86 -2.07
N ASN A 20 3.14 -2.89 -1.55
CA ASN A 20 3.76 -2.84 -0.23
C ASN A 20 4.92 -1.84 -0.16
N ALA A 21 5.70 -1.69 -1.23
CA ALA A 21 6.76 -0.69 -1.31
C ALA A 21 6.18 0.72 -1.22
N ILE A 22 5.13 1.01 -1.99
CA ILE A 22 4.40 2.29 -1.94
C ILE A 22 3.85 2.55 -0.52
N ARG A 23 3.27 1.54 0.12
CA ARG A 23 2.79 1.66 1.52
C ARG A 23 3.92 2.03 2.48
N ALA A 24 5.10 1.47 2.29
CA ALA A 24 6.26 1.78 3.12
C ALA A 24 6.72 3.24 2.93
N GLU A 25 6.61 3.80 1.72
CA GLU A 25 6.90 5.22 1.47
C GLU A 25 5.91 6.13 2.19
N TYR A 26 4.61 5.86 2.10
CA TYR A 26 3.61 6.61 2.86
C TYR A 26 3.85 6.51 4.38
N ASN A 27 4.20 5.34 4.90
CA ASN A 27 4.56 5.18 6.31
C ASN A 27 5.76 6.05 6.72
N LYS A 28 6.77 6.19 5.86
CA LYS A 28 7.89 7.10 6.12
C LYS A 28 7.42 8.56 6.19
N GLU A 29 6.58 8.99 5.26
CA GLU A 29 6.01 10.35 5.27
C GLU A 29 5.24 10.64 6.56
N LEU A 30 4.43 9.70 7.04
CA LEU A 30 3.70 9.84 8.29
C LEU A 30 4.64 9.93 9.50
N LEU A 31 5.69 9.10 9.54
CA LEU A 31 6.71 9.14 10.59
C LEU A 31 7.48 10.47 10.60
N GLU A 32 7.79 11.02 9.43
CA GLU A 32 8.39 12.34 9.31
C GLU A 32 7.45 13.45 9.79
N ALA A 33 6.16 13.38 9.44
CA ALA A 33 5.16 14.32 9.95
C ALA A 33 5.03 14.23 11.48
N GLU A 34 5.08 13.03 12.06
CA GLU A 34 5.07 12.86 13.52
C GLU A 34 6.31 13.48 14.18
N LYS A 35 7.50 13.32 13.57
CA LYS A 35 8.73 13.96 14.05
C LYS A 35 8.65 15.49 13.98
N LYS A 36 8.12 16.03 12.89
CA LYS A 36 7.91 17.47 12.70
C LYS A 36 6.90 18.02 13.73
N LEU A 37 5.86 17.26 14.04
CA LEU A 37 4.88 17.62 15.07
C LEU A 37 5.54 17.67 16.46
N LYS A 38 6.33 16.65 16.82
CA LYS A 38 7.08 16.61 18.09
C LYS A 38 8.08 17.76 18.20
N SER A 39 8.72 18.12 17.08
CA SER A 39 9.65 19.25 16.99
C SER A 39 8.95 20.61 16.87
N LYS A 40 7.61 20.64 16.89
CA LYS A 40 6.76 21.83 16.73
C LYS A 40 6.98 22.58 15.40
N GLU A 41 7.51 21.90 14.39
CA GLU A 41 7.69 22.43 13.02
C GLU A 41 6.37 22.46 12.24
N ILE A 42 5.42 21.59 12.59
CA ILE A 42 4.05 21.59 12.06
C ILE A 42 3.04 21.59 13.21
N THR A 43 1.84 22.10 12.93
CA THR A 43 0.72 22.07 13.88
C THR A 43 0.02 20.71 13.88
N GLN A 44 -0.74 20.44 14.95
CA GLN A 44 -1.61 19.26 15.04
C GLN A 44 -2.54 19.15 13.82
N GLN A 45 -3.11 20.28 13.38
CA GLN A 45 -4.00 20.31 12.21
C GLN A 45 -3.29 19.92 10.91
N GLN A 46 -2.03 20.33 10.73
CA GLN A 46 -1.22 19.92 9.58
C GLN A 46 -0.89 18.43 9.62
N TYR A 47 -0.52 17.91 10.80
CA TYR A 47 -0.30 16.48 11.00
C TYR A 47 -1.54 15.66 10.69
N GLU A 48 -2.73 16.06 11.18
CA GLU A 48 -3.98 15.36 10.90
C GLU A 48 -4.33 15.31 9.41
N ARG A 49 -3.99 16.36 8.65
CA ARG A 49 -4.15 16.34 7.18
C ARG A 49 -3.24 15.31 6.51
N VAL A 50 -1.98 15.20 6.96
CA VAL A 50 -1.05 14.18 6.45
C VAL A 50 -1.53 12.79 6.83
N LYS A 51 -1.91 12.59 8.10
CA LYS A 51 -2.46 11.33 8.60
C LYS A 51 -3.70 10.90 7.81
N LYS A 52 -4.66 11.80 7.58
CA LYS A 52 -5.86 11.47 6.79
C LYS A 52 -5.53 11.04 5.36
N LYS A 53 -4.57 11.71 4.71
CA LYS A 53 -4.10 11.30 3.36
C LYS A 53 -3.44 9.93 3.42
N HIS A 54 -2.58 9.71 4.40
CA HIS A 54 -1.91 8.43 4.63
C HIS A 54 -2.92 7.29 4.80
N ASP A 55 -3.92 7.46 5.67
CA ASP A 55 -4.98 6.48 5.92
C ASP A 55 -5.77 6.16 4.63
N ASP A 56 -6.16 7.18 3.84
CA ASP A 56 -6.86 6.99 2.56
C ASP A 56 -6.01 6.21 1.53
N HIS A 57 -4.74 6.58 1.39
CA HIS A 57 -3.82 5.89 0.47
C HIS A 57 -3.53 4.47 0.92
N CYS A 58 -3.30 4.24 2.21
CA CYS A 58 -3.08 2.90 2.76
C CYS A 58 -4.31 2.02 2.65
N GLY A 59 -5.52 2.59 2.81
CA GLY A 59 -6.78 1.89 2.56
C GLY A 59 -6.86 1.33 1.14
N LYS A 60 -6.66 2.20 0.14
CA LYS A 60 -6.66 1.83 -1.29
C LYS A 60 -5.59 0.79 -1.63
N ILE A 61 -4.41 0.91 -1.04
CA ILE A 61 -3.32 -0.07 -1.21
C ILE A 61 -3.71 -1.43 -0.64
N ASN A 62 -4.30 -1.45 0.55
CA ASN A 62 -4.74 -2.71 1.17
C ASN A 62 -5.84 -3.38 0.34
N GLU A 63 -6.79 -2.62 -0.20
CA GLU A 63 -7.81 -3.16 -1.11
C GLU A 63 -7.19 -3.81 -2.36
N LYS A 64 -6.20 -3.15 -2.99
CA LYS A 64 -5.46 -3.71 -4.13
C LYS A 64 -4.71 -4.99 -3.77
N ILE A 65 -4.02 -5.01 -2.62
CA ILE A 65 -3.32 -6.20 -2.14
C ILE A 65 -4.31 -7.35 -1.89
N GLN A 66 -5.47 -7.06 -1.29
CA GLN A 66 -6.50 -8.08 -1.06
C GLN A 66 -7.06 -8.62 -2.37
N ALA A 67 -7.36 -7.76 -3.34
CA ALA A 67 -7.81 -8.17 -4.66
C ALA A 67 -6.78 -9.06 -5.37
N ALA A 68 -5.51 -8.67 -5.35
CA ALA A 68 -4.43 -9.47 -5.93
C ALA A 68 -4.24 -10.83 -5.24
N ARG A 69 -4.40 -10.89 -3.91
CA ARG A 69 -4.36 -12.14 -3.15
C ARG A 69 -5.51 -13.07 -3.50
N ARG A 70 -6.73 -12.55 -3.64
CA ARG A 70 -7.90 -13.33 -4.09
C ARG A 70 -7.66 -13.89 -5.49
N GLY A 71 -7.16 -13.06 -6.42
CA GLY A 71 -6.83 -13.52 -7.77
C GLY A 71 -5.77 -14.65 -7.78
N ILE A 72 -4.77 -14.61 -6.89
CA ILE A 72 -3.80 -15.70 -6.73
C ILE A 72 -4.48 -16.97 -6.19
N GLU A 73 -5.37 -16.85 -5.22
CA GLU A 73 -6.10 -17.98 -4.63
C GLU A 73 -7.01 -18.67 -5.66
N GLU A 74 -7.73 -17.88 -6.46
CA GLU A 74 -8.55 -18.37 -7.57
C GLU A 74 -7.70 -19.13 -8.59
N LEU A 75 -6.60 -18.53 -9.06
CA LEU A 75 -5.68 -19.13 -10.04
C LEU A 75 -4.95 -20.38 -9.54
N ARG A 76 -4.85 -20.58 -8.22
CA ARG A 76 -4.27 -21.79 -7.61
C ARG A 76 -5.30 -22.90 -7.39
N SER A 77 -6.59 -22.56 -7.44
CA SER A 77 -7.70 -23.48 -7.26
C SER A 77 -8.24 -24.03 -8.60
N GLU A 78 -7.80 -23.45 -9.72
CA GLU A 78 -7.95 -23.95 -11.10
C GLU A 78 -6.90 -24.99 -11.47
#